data_AF-A0A3A5R913-F1
#
_entry.id   AF-A0A3A5R913-F1
#
_cell.length_a   1.000
_cell.length_b   1.000
_cell.length_c   1.000
_cell.angle_alpha   90.00
_cell.angle_beta   90.00
_cell.angle_gamma   90.00
#
_symmetry.space_group_name_H-M   'P 1'
#
loop_
_entity.id
_entity.type
_entity.pdbx_description
1 polymer ?
#
loop_
_entity_poly.entity_id
_entity_poly.type
_entity_poly.pdbx_seq_one_letter_code
_entity_poly.pdbx_strand_id
1 'polypeptide(L)'
;MNEQVRNILEQSTTKTSKIEQLLRLGLTRREIADLVTRGNYGFVYNVEKKMLEREGGVLLNRAATTLMDYTFTHKFGIEIEAYNCNMERLARELREAGIHVAVEGYNHTTRDHWKLVTDSSLQGNNTFELVSPILVGENGLKELETVCWVLDICNAKVNDSCGFHVHMDAASFNLDTWKNLALTYKHLEHLIDAFMPRTRRNNTYCKTLSGVSDERIKSVRTIDGLREVFNNDRYHKVNFEAYSRHRTVEFRQHSGTTNFTKMENWIRFLNGLITFAKRSSLPSRMTLEGLPFLDGKQKLFFKLRTKKLAV
;
A
#
# COMPACT_ATOMS: atom_id res chain seq x y z
N MET A 1 -3.15 29.86 16.68
CA MET A 1 -4.06 28.83 17.25
C MET A 1 -5.32 28.80 16.40
N ASN A 2 -5.75 27.62 15.92
CA ASN A 2 -6.95 27.47 15.08
C ASN A 2 -8.19 28.06 15.80
N GLU A 3 -9.02 28.82 15.10
CA GLU A 3 -10.22 29.49 15.63
C GLU A 3 -11.21 28.49 16.26
N GLN A 4 -11.32 27.29 15.69
CA GLN A 4 -12.13 26.20 16.24
C GLN A 4 -11.59 25.69 17.58
N VAL A 5 -10.27 25.59 17.75
CA VAL A 5 -9.64 25.18 19.01
C VAL A 5 -9.93 26.21 20.10
N ARG A 6 -9.80 27.50 19.77
CA ARG A 6 -10.09 28.59 20.71
C ARG A 6 -11.55 28.53 21.19
N ASN A 7 -12.49 28.38 20.27
CA ASN A 7 -13.91 28.27 20.59
C ASN A 7 -14.20 27.10 21.53
N ILE A 8 -13.58 25.92 21.31
CA ILE A 8 -13.74 24.76 22.21
C ILE A 8 -13.17 25.03 23.61
N LEU A 9 -12.01 25.69 23.68
CA LEU A 9 -11.38 26.03 24.96
C LEU A 9 -12.21 27.02 25.78
N GLU A 10 -12.94 27.92 25.12
CA GLU A 10 -13.79 28.94 25.77
C GLU A 10 -15.18 28.42 26.20
N GLN A 11 -15.61 27.24 25.74
CA GLN A 11 -16.92 26.66 26.14
C GLN A 11 -17.05 26.44 27.66
N SER A 12 -18.22 26.73 28.22
CA SER A 12 -18.57 26.39 29.60
C SER A 12 -18.98 24.91 29.73
N THR A 13 -18.02 24.00 29.59
CA THR A 13 -18.22 22.53 29.68
C THR A 13 -17.07 21.83 30.42
N THR A 14 -17.19 20.52 30.66
CA THR A 14 -16.18 19.74 31.39
C THR A 14 -14.87 19.61 30.62
N LYS A 15 -13.76 19.40 31.32
CA LYS A 15 -12.46 19.09 30.69
C LYS A 15 -12.54 17.85 29.81
N THR A 16 -13.27 16.82 30.25
CA THR A 16 -13.53 15.62 29.47
C THR A 16 -14.21 15.95 28.14
N SER A 17 -15.29 16.75 28.16
CA SER A 17 -15.99 17.18 26.94
C SER A 17 -15.08 17.97 25.99
N LYS A 18 -14.28 18.91 26.52
CA LYS A 18 -13.30 19.66 25.71
C LYS A 18 -12.23 18.75 25.10
N ILE A 19 -11.69 17.81 25.88
CA ILE A 19 -10.72 16.81 25.42
C ILE A 19 -11.32 16.00 24.28
N GLU A 20 -12.53 15.46 24.44
CA GLU A 20 -13.18 14.66 23.38
C GLU A 20 -13.45 15.47 22.12
N GLN A 21 -13.86 16.74 22.23
CA GLN A 21 -14.05 17.63 21.07
C GLN A 21 -12.72 17.93 20.36
N LEU A 22 -11.64 18.21 21.10
CA LEU A 22 -10.32 18.46 20.53
C LEU A 22 -9.69 17.19 19.91
N LEU A 23 -9.95 16.01 20.49
CA LEU A 23 -9.58 14.72 19.89
C LEU A 23 -10.31 14.50 18.56
N ARG A 24 -11.62 14.82 18.48
CA ARG A 24 -12.38 14.76 17.22
C ARG A 24 -11.91 15.79 16.20
N LEU A 25 -11.38 16.94 16.65
CA LEU A 25 -10.76 17.97 15.82
C LEU A 25 -9.33 17.59 15.35
N GLY A 26 -8.77 16.50 15.89
CA GLY A 26 -7.48 15.97 15.47
C GLY A 26 -6.26 16.53 16.21
N LEU A 27 -6.41 17.05 17.43
CA LEU A 27 -5.23 17.43 18.23
C LEU A 27 -4.59 16.21 18.88
N THR A 28 -3.27 16.23 19.02
CA THR A 28 -2.55 15.16 19.72
C THR A 28 -2.79 15.21 21.22
N ARG A 29 -2.65 14.06 21.90
CA ARG A 29 -2.73 13.98 23.36
C ARG A 29 -1.80 14.96 24.08
N ARG A 30 -0.61 15.23 23.51
CA ARG A 30 0.37 16.15 24.09
C ARG A 30 -0.14 17.59 24.00
N GLU A 31 -0.58 18.02 22.83
CA GLU A 31 -1.14 19.36 22.63
C GLU A 31 -2.38 19.58 23.51
N ILE A 32 -3.29 18.60 23.56
CA ILE A 32 -4.48 18.68 24.43
C ILE A 32 -4.08 18.71 25.90
N ALA A 33 -3.07 17.93 26.30
CA ALA A 33 -2.60 17.93 27.68
C ALA A 33 -2.12 19.31 28.09
N ASP A 34 -1.31 19.95 27.24
CA ASP A 34 -0.77 21.29 27.46
C ASP A 34 -1.89 22.36 27.45
N LEU A 35 -2.90 22.24 26.57
CA LEU A 35 -4.01 23.19 26.43
C LEU A 35 -5.10 23.09 27.52
N VAL A 36 -5.47 21.87 27.95
CA VAL A 36 -6.68 21.65 28.78
C VAL A 36 -6.34 21.19 30.19
N THR A 37 -5.19 20.53 30.37
CA THR A 37 -4.88 19.77 31.59
C THR A 37 -3.59 20.17 32.27
N ARG A 38 -2.93 21.25 31.82
CA ARG A 38 -1.62 21.71 32.32
C ARG A 38 -0.54 20.61 32.25
N GLY A 39 -0.51 19.89 31.13
CA GLY A 39 0.47 18.84 30.85
C GLY A 39 0.14 17.45 31.40
N ASN A 40 -1.04 17.23 32.00
CA ASN A 40 -1.45 15.91 32.49
C ASN A 40 -1.88 14.97 31.34
N TYR A 41 -0.87 14.41 30.67
CA TYR A 41 -1.04 13.46 29.57
C TYR A 41 -1.86 12.22 29.94
N GLY A 42 -1.66 11.67 31.15
CA GLY A 42 -2.35 10.46 31.60
C GLY A 42 -3.87 10.65 31.70
N PHE A 43 -4.32 11.84 32.10
CA PHE A 43 -5.75 12.15 32.11
C PHE A 43 -6.35 12.18 30.70
N VAL A 44 -5.65 12.77 29.73
CA VAL A 44 -6.08 12.80 28.31
C VAL A 44 -6.15 11.39 27.74
N TYR A 45 -5.16 10.54 28.04
CA TYR A 45 -5.14 9.13 27.65
C TYR A 45 -6.36 8.36 28.19
N ASN A 46 -6.70 8.54 29.47
CA ASN A 46 -7.83 7.85 30.08
C ASN A 46 -9.18 8.30 29.51
N VAL A 47 -9.31 9.58 29.14
CA VAL A 47 -10.50 10.10 28.46
C VAL A 47 -10.63 9.54 27.05
N GLU A 48 -9.53 9.53 26.28
CA GLU A 48 -9.48 8.93 24.93
C GLU A 48 -9.86 7.44 24.97
N LYS A 49 -9.31 6.68 25.93
CA LYS A 49 -9.62 5.25 26.11
C LYS A 49 -11.10 5.01 26.39
N LYS A 50 -11.72 5.77 27.28
CA LYS A 50 -13.16 5.64 27.59
C LYS A 50 -14.04 6.10 26.42
N MET A 51 -13.62 7.13 25.68
CA MET A 51 -14.30 7.59 24.48
C MET A 51 -14.32 6.49 23.40
N LEU A 52 -13.18 5.84 23.17
CA LEU A 52 -13.01 4.69 22.26
C LEU A 52 -13.94 3.51 22.57
N GLU A 53 -13.99 3.12 23.85
CA GLU A 53 -14.80 2.01 24.34
C GLU A 53 -16.30 2.28 24.12
N ARG A 54 -16.75 3.55 24.26
CA ARG A 54 -18.15 3.94 24.03
C ARG A 54 -18.52 4.04 22.55
N GLU A 55 -17.59 4.45 21.70
CA GLU A 55 -17.83 4.73 20.28
C GLU A 55 -17.55 3.53 19.37
N GLY A 56 -17.45 2.32 19.94
CA GLY A 56 -17.26 1.07 19.21
C GLY A 56 -15.97 1.04 18.36
N GLY A 57 -14.96 1.84 18.71
CA GLY A 57 -13.72 1.99 17.95
C GLY A 57 -13.87 2.69 16.58
N VAL A 58 -15.05 3.21 16.22
CA VAL A 58 -15.32 3.75 14.87
C VAL A 58 -14.87 5.20 14.72
N LEU A 59 -15.02 6.03 15.77
CA LEU A 59 -14.78 7.47 15.68
C LEU A 59 -13.30 7.88 15.77
N LEU A 60 -12.43 7.04 16.35
CA LEU A 60 -10.97 7.28 16.31
C LEU A 60 -10.35 7.00 14.94
N ASN A 61 -10.97 6.15 14.11
CA ASN A 61 -10.50 5.83 12.77
C ASN A 61 -10.82 6.92 11.72
N ARG A 62 -11.49 8.01 12.09
CA ARG A 62 -11.63 9.18 11.21
C ARG A 62 -10.68 10.31 11.59
N ALA A 63 -10.58 10.66 12.87
CA ALA A 63 -9.71 11.75 13.31
C ALA A 63 -8.23 11.33 13.43
N ALA A 64 -7.91 10.17 14.04
CA ALA A 64 -6.53 9.71 14.16
C ALA A 64 -5.93 9.27 12.82
N THR A 65 -6.78 8.87 11.88
CA THR A 65 -6.36 8.49 10.53
C THR A 65 -6.11 9.68 9.61
N THR A 66 -6.71 10.84 9.91
CA THR A 66 -6.39 12.12 9.24
C THR A 66 -5.04 12.69 9.71
N LEU A 67 -4.48 12.17 10.83
CA LEU A 67 -3.20 12.60 11.43
C LEU A 67 -2.06 11.59 11.25
N MET A 68 -2.30 10.46 10.56
CA MET A 68 -1.19 9.56 10.23
C MET A 68 -0.31 10.22 9.19
N ASP A 69 0.99 10.17 9.43
CA ASP A 69 1.97 10.59 8.45
C ASP A 69 2.01 9.57 7.32
N TYR A 70 1.36 9.90 6.21
CA TYR A 70 1.40 9.13 4.97
C TYR A 70 2.51 9.59 4.04
N THR A 71 3.44 10.42 4.51
CA THR A 71 4.61 10.83 3.72
C THR A 71 5.30 9.58 3.20
N PHE A 72 5.53 9.53 1.90
CA PHE A 72 6.05 8.33 1.28
C PHE A 72 7.56 8.22 1.51
N THR A 73 7.94 7.54 2.59
CA THR A 73 9.33 7.34 3.02
C THR A 73 9.76 5.86 3.03
N HIS A 74 8.81 4.94 2.80
CA HIS A 74 9.07 3.51 2.88
C HIS A 74 10.02 3.03 1.80
N LYS A 75 10.75 1.96 2.14
CA LYS A 75 11.49 1.15 1.19
C LYS A 75 10.52 0.26 0.41
N PHE A 76 10.73 0.18 -0.89
CA PHE A 76 9.93 -0.67 -1.77
C PHE A 76 10.79 -1.22 -2.92
N GLY A 77 10.32 -2.28 -3.55
CA GLY A 77 10.86 -2.81 -4.78
C GLY A 77 9.72 -3.08 -5.75
N ILE A 78 10.00 -3.13 -7.05
CA ILE A 78 9.00 -3.38 -8.07
C ILE A 78 9.51 -4.38 -9.11
N GLU A 79 8.56 -5.07 -9.73
CA GLU A 79 8.78 -5.93 -10.90
C GLU A 79 7.83 -5.45 -12.00
N ILE A 80 8.40 -5.07 -13.15
CA ILE A 80 7.66 -4.65 -14.35
C ILE A 80 7.80 -5.74 -15.40
N GLU A 81 6.72 -6.44 -15.68
CA GLU A 81 6.66 -7.43 -16.75
C GLU A 81 6.21 -6.76 -18.06
N ALA A 82 6.97 -6.95 -19.14
CA ALA A 82 6.70 -6.34 -20.43
C ALA A 82 7.31 -7.15 -21.59
N TYR A 83 7.03 -6.70 -22.82
CA TYR A 83 7.56 -7.28 -24.04
C TYR A 83 7.87 -6.20 -25.08
N ASN A 84 8.28 -6.63 -26.27
CA ASN A 84 8.52 -5.80 -27.46
C ASN A 84 9.82 -4.97 -27.44
N CYS A 85 10.72 -5.23 -26.48
CA CYS A 85 12.06 -4.66 -26.49
C CYS A 85 13.10 -5.73 -26.10
N ASN A 86 14.18 -5.83 -26.87
CA ASN A 86 15.31 -6.69 -26.54
C ASN A 86 16.00 -6.18 -25.25
N MET A 87 16.35 -7.09 -24.33
CA MET A 87 16.93 -6.73 -23.02
C MET A 87 18.25 -5.96 -23.14
N GLU A 88 19.13 -6.30 -24.09
CA GLU A 88 20.40 -5.58 -24.26
C GLU A 88 20.21 -4.17 -24.81
N ARG A 89 19.22 -4.00 -25.70
CA ARG A 89 18.80 -2.66 -26.13
C ARG A 89 18.29 -1.87 -24.93
N LEU A 90 17.32 -2.42 -24.19
CA LEU A 90 16.73 -1.73 -23.04
C LEU A 90 17.77 -1.39 -21.97
N ALA A 91 18.69 -2.32 -21.66
CA ALA A 91 19.76 -2.09 -20.69
C ALA A 91 20.68 -0.93 -21.10
N ARG A 92 21.01 -0.81 -22.38
CA ARG A 92 21.82 0.33 -22.88
C ARG A 92 21.08 1.65 -22.71
N GLU A 93 19.83 1.75 -23.14
CA GLU A 93 19.04 2.99 -23.03
C GLU A 93 18.83 3.41 -21.57
N LEU A 94 18.62 2.43 -20.67
CA LEU A 94 18.54 2.67 -19.23
C LEU A 94 19.85 3.23 -18.67
N ARG A 95 21.00 2.66 -19.05
CA ARG A 95 22.33 3.16 -18.64
C ARG A 95 22.60 4.56 -19.16
N GLU A 96 22.23 4.85 -20.41
CA GLU A 96 22.34 6.18 -21.01
C GLU A 96 21.48 7.22 -20.26
N ALA A 97 20.33 6.80 -19.72
CA ALA A 97 19.50 7.62 -18.83
C ALA A 97 20.00 7.69 -17.37
N GLY A 98 21.17 7.12 -17.06
CA GLY A 98 21.75 7.14 -15.71
C GLY A 98 21.22 6.06 -14.76
N ILE A 99 20.44 5.10 -15.24
CA ILE A 99 19.94 3.98 -14.44
C ILE A 99 21.00 2.87 -14.39
N HIS A 100 21.43 2.50 -13.18
CA HIS A 100 22.32 1.38 -12.98
C HIS A 100 21.56 0.06 -13.22
N VAL A 101 21.87 -0.64 -14.32
CA VAL A 101 21.17 -1.86 -14.74
C VAL A 101 22.09 -2.92 -15.33
N ALA A 102 21.76 -4.19 -15.10
CA ALA A 102 22.39 -5.36 -15.72
C ALA A 102 21.36 -6.30 -16.37
N VAL A 103 21.78 -7.03 -17.40
CA VAL A 103 21.03 -8.18 -17.92
C VAL A 103 21.55 -9.42 -17.18
N GLU A 104 20.64 -10.18 -16.58
CA GLU A 104 20.97 -11.37 -15.80
C GLU A 104 20.15 -12.59 -16.25
N GLY A 105 20.69 -13.79 -16.00
CA GLY A 105 19.88 -15.01 -16.06
C GLY A 105 18.81 -15.01 -14.97
N TYR A 106 17.74 -15.80 -15.17
CA TYR A 106 16.64 -15.93 -14.21
C TYR A 106 17.14 -16.17 -12.78
N ASN A 107 16.78 -15.26 -11.87
CA ASN A 107 17.11 -15.40 -10.45
C ASN A 107 16.22 -14.52 -9.57
N HIS A 108 16.12 -14.88 -8.29
CA HIS A 108 15.41 -14.11 -7.27
C HIS A 108 16.35 -13.36 -6.31
N THR A 109 17.62 -13.17 -6.68
CA THR A 109 18.60 -12.48 -5.84
C THR A 109 18.34 -10.97 -5.85
N THR A 110 18.26 -10.36 -4.67
CA THR A 110 18.17 -8.90 -4.55
C THR A 110 19.51 -8.27 -4.93
N ARG A 111 19.45 -7.20 -5.73
CA ARG A 111 20.62 -6.45 -6.22
C ARG A 111 20.57 -5.00 -5.75
N ASP A 112 21.72 -4.34 -5.83
CA ASP A 112 21.89 -2.89 -5.67
C ASP A 112 21.71 -2.11 -6.99
N HIS A 113 21.31 -2.82 -8.05
CA HIS A 113 21.02 -2.29 -9.38
C HIS A 113 19.73 -2.89 -9.93
N TRP A 114 19.18 -2.26 -10.97
CA TRP A 114 18.08 -2.84 -11.72
C TRP A 114 18.57 -4.06 -12.48
N LYS A 115 17.71 -5.07 -12.63
CA LYS A 115 18.04 -6.24 -13.45
C LYS A 115 16.94 -6.53 -14.45
N LEU A 116 17.36 -6.89 -15.65
CA LEU A 116 16.50 -7.46 -16.69
C LEU A 116 16.70 -8.98 -16.66
N VAL A 117 15.61 -9.70 -16.45
CA VAL A 117 15.61 -11.17 -16.41
C VAL A 117 14.53 -11.74 -17.32
N THR A 118 14.66 -13.02 -17.65
CA THR A 118 13.64 -13.78 -18.39
C THR A 118 12.54 -14.26 -17.46
N ASP A 119 11.28 -14.19 -17.90
CA ASP A 119 10.16 -14.89 -17.27
C ASP A 119 9.39 -15.70 -18.32
N SER A 120 9.33 -17.02 -18.11
CA SER A 120 8.64 -17.97 -18.99
C SER A 120 7.12 -17.86 -18.94
N SER A 121 6.56 -17.16 -17.94
CA SER A 121 5.12 -16.94 -17.83
C SER A 121 4.60 -15.90 -18.84
N LEU A 122 5.51 -15.06 -19.36
CA LEU A 122 5.21 -13.95 -20.26
C LEU A 122 5.06 -14.40 -21.71
N GLN A 123 4.13 -13.78 -22.41
CA GLN A 123 3.85 -14.02 -23.82
C GLN A 123 4.17 -12.78 -24.66
N GLY A 124 4.75 -13.00 -25.84
CA GLY A 124 5.08 -11.94 -26.80
C GLY A 124 6.53 -12.01 -27.28
N ASN A 125 6.88 -11.07 -28.15
CA ASN A 125 8.23 -10.99 -28.70
C ASN A 125 9.14 -10.30 -27.70
N ASN A 126 10.35 -10.83 -27.44
CA ASN A 126 11.32 -10.21 -26.52
C ASN A 126 10.70 -9.87 -25.15
N THR A 127 10.14 -10.86 -24.47
CA THR A 127 9.62 -10.66 -23.10
C THR A 127 10.75 -10.41 -22.12
N PHE A 128 10.48 -9.63 -21.09
CA PHE A 128 11.40 -9.37 -20.00
C PHE A 128 10.63 -9.02 -18.72
N GLU A 129 11.25 -9.30 -17.59
CA GLU A 129 10.91 -8.73 -16.29
C GLU A 129 12.02 -7.77 -15.88
N LEU A 130 11.66 -6.51 -15.62
CA LEU A 130 12.55 -5.48 -15.10
C LEU A 130 12.32 -5.35 -13.59
N VAL A 131 13.32 -5.76 -12.81
CA VAL A 131 13.25 -5.79 -11.34
C VAL A 131 14.12 -4.69 -10.76
N SER A 132 13.56 -3.91 -9.84
CA SER A 132 14.27 -2.79 -9.22
C SER A 132 15.25 -3.24 -8.12
N PRO A 133 16.26 -2.42 -7.79
CA PRO A 133 16.88 -2.48 -6.48
C PRO A 133 15.88 -2.02 -5.40
N ILE A 134 16.34 -1.93 -4.15
CA ILE A 134 15.52 -1.32 -3.09
C ILE A 134 15.42 0.19 -3.34
N LEU A 135 14.24 0.64 -3.75
CA LEU A 135 13.86 2.03 -3.93
C LEU A 135 13.36 2.63 -2.61
N VAL A 136 13.41 3.96 -2.48
CA VAL A 136 13.03 4.66 -1.23
C VAL A 136 12.19 5.90 -1.52
N GLY A 137 10.94 5.89 -1.04
CA GLY A 137 10.05 7.04 -1.04
C GLY A 137 9.99 7.81 -2.36
N GLU A 138 9.94 9.15 -2.27
CA GLU A 138 9.87 10.04 -3.44
C GLU A 138 11.07 9.92 -4.39
N ASN A 139 12.28 9.66 -3.87
CA ASN A 139 13.46 9.48 -4.72
C ASN A 139 13.33 8.20 -5.57
N GLY A 140 12.80 7.13 -4.98
CA GLY A 140 12.47 5.90 -5.70
C GLY A 140 11.43 6.11 -6.79
N LEU A 141 10.44 6.98 -6.58
CA LEU A 141 9.45 7.32 -7.61
C LEU A 141 10.04 8.13 -8.75
N LYS A 142 10.96 9.07 -8.49
CA LYS A 142 11.65 9.83 -9.55
C LYS A 142 12.51 8.92 -10.43
N GLU A 143 13.19 7.95 -9.81
CA GLU A 143 13.96 6.95 -10.55
C GLU A 143 13.04 6.08 -11.41
N LEU A 144 11.91 5.62 -10.85
CA LEU A 144 10.89 4.88 -11.60
C LEU A 144 10.30 5.71 -12.76
N GLU A 145 10.08 7.01 -12.59
CA GLU A 145 9.60 7.88 -13.66
C GLU A 145 10.57 7.89 -14.84
N THR A 146 11.87 7.99 -14.56
CA THR A 146 12.94 7.91 -15.57
C THR A 146 12.93 6.55 -16.28
N VAL A 147 12.77 5.45 -15.53
CA VAL A 147 12.62 4.10 -16.10
C VAL A 147 11.41 4.02 -17.03
N CYS A 148 10.27 4.60 -16.65
CA CYS A 148 9.08 4.64 -17.50
C CYS A 148 9.29 5.42 -18.81
N TRP A 149 10.05 6.52 -18.79
CA TRP A 149 10.40 7.23 -20.03
C TRP A 149 11.24 6.38 -20.98
N VAL A 150 12.22 5.64 -20.45
CA VAL A 150 13.05 4.74 -21.24
C VAL A 150 12.22 3.58 -21.80
N LEU A 151 11.31 3.01 -21.01
CA LEU A 151 10.38 1.96 -21.47
C LEU A 151 9.51 2.46 -22.65
N ASP A 152 9.05 3.71 -22.59
CA ASP A 152 8.25 4.32 -23.66
C ASP A 152 9.06 4.52 -24.95
N ILE A 153 10.25 5.10 -24.87
CA ILE A 153 11.18 5.28 -26.02
C ILE A 153 11.60 3.92 -26.60
N CYS A 154 11.75 2.91 -25.76
CA CYS A 154 12.02 1.55 -26.19
C CYS A 154 10.83 0.85 -26.85
N ASN A 155 9.63 1.46 -26.84
CA ASN A 155 8.37 0.88 -27.31
C ASN A 155 8.05 -0.44 -26.57
N ALA A 156 8.33 -0.49 -25.27
CA ALA A 156 7.94 -1.60 -24.42
C ALA A 156 6.41 -1.67 -24.31
N LYS A 157 5.87 -2.88 -24.41
CA LYS A 157 4.43 -3.15 -24.41
C LYS A 157 4.05 -4.11 -23.31
N VAL A 158 2.76 -4.14 -22.98
CA VAL A 158 2.19 -5.03 -21.96
C VAL A 158 0.94 -5.70 -22.52
N ASN A 159 0.66 -6.91 -22.06
CA ASN A 159 -0.53 -7.68 -22.39
C ASN A 159 -1.07 -8.41 -21.15
N ASP A 160 -2.04 -9.31 -21.32
CA ASP A 160 -2.68 -10.01 -20.19
C ASP A 160 -1.77 -10.99 -19.45
N SER A 161 -0.65 -11.42 -20.04
CA SER A 161 0.37 -12.19 -19.32
C SER A 161 1.20 -11.34 -18.37
N CYS A 162 1.25 -10.02 -18.59
CA CYS A 162 2.07 -9.10 -17.79
C CYS A 162 1.36 -8.64 -16.50
N GLY A 163 2.15 -8.48 -15.46
CA GLY A 163 1.84 -7.93 -14.16
C GLY A 163 2.71 -6.74 -13.78
N PHE A 164 2.29 -6.05 -12.73
CA PHE A 164 3.12 -5.09 -12.03
C PHE A 164 3.11 -5.45 -10.55
N HIS A 165 4.24 -5.91 -10.03
CA HIS A 165 4.36 -6.34 -8.65
C HIS A 165 5.06 -5.28 -7.83
N VAL A 166 4.59 -5.09 -6.59
CA VAL A 166 5.19 -4.14 -5.66
C VAL A 166 5.51 -4.86 -4.37
N HIS A 167 6.78 -4.86 -3.99
CA HIS A 167 7.27 -5.30 -2.71
C HIS A 167 7.37 -4.11 -1.76
N MET A 168 6.71 -4.17 -0.62
CA MET A 168 6.82 -3.14 0.42
C MET A 168 7.58 -3.70 1.62
N ASP A 169 8.53 -2.92 2.15
CA ASP A 169 9.30 -3.33 3.34
C ASP A 169 8.37 -3.67 4.51
N ALA A 170 8.59 -4.86 5.07
CA ALA A 170 7.82 -5.40 6.16
C ALA A 170 8.72 -5.89 7.31
N ALA A 171 10.03 -5.55 7.29
CA ALA A 171 10.98 -5.99 8.30
C ALA A 171 10.57 -5.59 9.72
N SER A 172 9.91 -4.43 9.86
CA SER A 172 9.43 -3.86 11.13
C SER A 172 7.99 -4.24 11.50
N PHE A 173 7.31 -5.08 10.72
CA PHE A 173 5.94 -5.46 11.01
C PHE A 173 5.87 -6.36 12.25
N ASN A 174 5.02 -6.00 13.20
CA ASN A 174 4.55 -6.92 14.22
C ASN A 174 3.37 -7.76 13.68
N LEU A 175 2.96 -8.78 14.43
CA LEU A 175 1.89 -9.68 14.02
C LEU A 175 0.53 -8.96 13.80
N ASP A 176 0.24 -7.93 14.58
CA ASP A 176 -1.02 -7.18 14.44
C ASP A 176 -1.03 -6.41 13.11
N THR A 177 0.09 -5.81 12.70
CA THR A 177 0.22 -5.19 11.37
C THR A 177 -0.05 -6.19 10.26
N TRP A 178 0.49 -7.41 10.36
CA TRP A 178 0.25 -8.46 9.38
C TRP A 178 -1.23 -8.86 9.28
N LYS A 179 -1.88 -9.08 10.43
CA LYS A 179 -3.32 -9.39 10.48
C LYS A 179 -4.16 -8.26 9.93
N ASN A 180 -3.85 -7.03 10.32
CA ASN A 180 -4.56 -5.84 9.88
C ASN A 180 -4.44 -5.64 8.37
N LEU A 181 -3.24 -5.86 7.80
CA LEU A 181 -3.00 -5.82 6.37
C LEU A 181 -3.84 -6.88 5.64
N ALA A 182 -3.78 -8.13 6.08
CA ALA A 182 -4.52 -9.24 5.47
C ALA A 182 -6.04 -8.99 5.49
N LEU A 183 -6.59 -8.60 6.64
CA LEU A 183 -8.01 -8.26 6.80
C LEU A 183 -8.39 -7.05 5.95
N THR A 184 -7.61 -5.98 5.99
CA THR A 184 -7.89 -4.76 5.21
C THR A 184 -7.92 -5.06 3.72
N TYR A 185 -6.92 -5.77 3.19
CA TYR A 185 -6.87 -6.07 1.76
C TYR A 185 -8.03 -6.98 1.36
N LYS A 186 -8.32 -8.03 2.13
CA LYS A 186 -9.48 -8.90 1.92
C LYS A 186 -10.79 -8.10 1.89
N HIS A 187 -10.98 -7.19 2.85
CA HIS A 187 -12.18 -6.36 2.94
C HIS A 187 -12.32 -5.34 1.82
N LEU A 188 -11.19 -4.84 1.31
CA LEU A 188 -11.13 -3.90 0.19
C LEU A 188 -11.07 -4.61 -1.16
N GLU A 189 -10.99 -5.94 -1.22
CA GLU A 189 -10.69 -6.66 -2.45
C GLU A 189 -11.67 -6.33 -3.59
N HIS A 190 -12.97 -6.28 -3.30
CA HIS A 190 -13.99 -5.89 -4.27
C HIS A 190 -13.84 -4.43 -4.74
N LEU A 191 -13.45 -3.52 -3.84
CA LEU A 191 -13.18 -2.12 -4.19
C LEU A 191 -11.94 -2.02 -5.09
N ILE A 192 -10.88 -2.75 -4.77
CA ILE A 192 -9.64 -2.80 -5.56
C ILE A 192 -9.91 -3.42 -6.93
N ASP A 193 -10.65 -4.53 -6.99
CA ASP A 193 -11.07 -5.18 -8.22
C ASP A 193 -11.83 -4.25 -9.17
N ALA A 194 -12.61 -3.31 -8.63
CA ALA A 194 -13.37 -2.35 -9.42
C ALA A 194 -12.47 -1.42 -10.25
N PHE A 195 -11.23 -1.14 -9.82
CA PHE A 195 -10.25 -0.38 -10.59
C PHE A 195 -9.11 -1.25 -11.16
N MET A 196 -9.31 -2.57 -11.24
CA MET A 196 -8.44 -3.52 -11.92
C MET A 196 -9.15 -4.16 -13.13
N PRO A 197 -8.42 -4.48 -14.22
CA PRO A 197 -9.00 -5.18 -15.35
C PRO A 197 -9.46 -6.59 -14.93
N ARG A 198 -10.48 -7.12 -15.62
CA ARG A 198 -11.10 -8.42 -15.28
C ARG A 198 -10.07 -9.55 -15.18
N THR A 199 -9.05 -9.54 -16.04
CA THR A 199 -7.97 -10.54 -16.09
C THR A 199 -7.11 -10.57 -14.82
N ARG A 200 -7.11 -9.51 -13.99
CA ARG A 200 -6.36 -9.46 -12.72
C ARG A 200 -7.23 -9.57 -11.47
N ARG A 201 -8.55 -9.75 -11.60
CA ARG A 201 -9.47 -9.86 -10.45
C ARG A 201 -9.43 -11.22 -9.76
N ASN A 202 -9.15 -12.30 -10.50
CA ASN A 202 -8.87 -13.61 -9.93
C ASN A 202 -8.27 -14.49 -11.03
N ASN A 203 -7.03 -14.92 -10.87
CA ASN A 203 -6.38 -15.84 -11.81
C ASN A 203 -5.33 -16.72 -11.08
N THR A 204 -4.69 -17.63 -11.81
CA THR A 204 -3.70 -18.57 -11.27
C THR A 204 -2.54 -17.90 -10.53
N TYR A 205 -2.14 -16.69 -10.95
CA TYR A 205 -1.00 -15.92 -10.43
C TYR A 205 -1.42 -14.73 -9.53
N CYS A 206 -2.72 -14.58 -9.29
CA CYS A 206 -3.34 -13.46 -8.57
C CYS A 206 -4.68 -13.91 -7.96
N LYS A 207 -4.62 -14.87 -7.04
CA LYS A 207 -5.78 -15.52 -6.41
C LYS A 207 -6.43 -14.59 -5.39
N THR A 208 -7.76 -14.66 -5.34
CA THR A 208 -8.60 -13.95 -4.38
C THR A 208 -8.29 -14.31 -2.92
N LEU A 209 -8.44 -13.36 -2.00
CA LEU A 209 -8.35 -13.59 -0.54
C LEU A 209 -9.73 -13.87 0.08
N SER A 210 -10.81 -13.66 -0.67
CA SER A 210 -12.20 -13.74 -0.18
C SER A 210 -12.58 -15.08 0.47
N GLY A 211 -11.97 -16.19 0.04
CA GLY A 211 -12.23 -17.52 0.58
C GLY A 211 -11.60 -17.79 1.96
N VAL A 212 -10.76 -16.89 2.47
CA VAL A 212 -10.07 -17.07 3.75
C VAL A 212 -10.90 -16.50 4.90
N SER A 213 -11.18 -17.26 5.96
CA SER A 213 -11.97 -16.79 7.11
C SER A 213 -11.26 -15.67 7.89
N ASP A 214 -12.04 -14.66 8.31
CA ASP A 214 -11.60 -13.58 9.18
C ASP A 214 -11.10 -14.09 10.53
N GLU A 215 -11.82 -15.05 11.10
CA GLU A 215 -11.55 -15.69 12.38
C GLU A 215 -10.22 -16.45 12.31
N ARG A 216 -9.97 -17.15 11.20
CA ARG A 216 -8.67 -17.81 10.94
C ARG A 216 -7.52 -16.81 10.90
N ILE A 217 -7.68 -15.66 10.24
CA ILE A 217 -6.65 -14.61 10.22
C ILE A 217 -6.46 -14.02 11.64
N LYS A 218 -7.54 -13.76 12.38
CA LYS A 218 -7.47 -13.19 13.73
C LYS A 218 -6.83 -14.14 14.74
N SER A 219 -6.99 -15.45 14.58
CA SER A 219 -6.51 -16.47 15.52
C SER A 219 -5.01 -16.76 15.42
N VAL A 220 -4.34 -16.41 14.30
CA VAL A 220 -2.92 -16.73 14.12
C VAL A 220 -2.04 -16.11 15.22
N ARG A 221 -0.95 -16.80 15.57
CA ARG A 221 -0.02 -16.36 16.63
C ARG A 221 1.39 -16.08 16.12
N THR A 222 1.66 -16.37 14.85
CA THR A 222 2.94 -16.16 14.18
C THR A 222 2.70 -15.75 12.72
N ILE A 223 3.74 -15.22 12.07
CA ILE A 223 3.71 -14.94 10.63
C ILE A 223 3.59 -16.24 9.81
N ASP A 224 4.20 -17.34 10.27
CA ASP A 224 4.07 -18.64 9.61
C ASP A 224 2.64 -19.18 9.70
N GLY A 225 1.96 -18.99 10.83
CA GLY A 225 0.53 -19.31 10.93
C GLY A 225 -0.33 -18.47 9.97
N LEU A 226 0.05 -17.22 9.69
CA LEU A 226 -0.64 -16.42 8.67
C LEU A 226 -0.39 -17.00 7.27
N ARG A 227 0.85 -17.36 6.94
CA ARG A 227 1.22 -18.00 5.67
C ARG A 227 0.45 -19.30 5.43
N GLU A 228 0.32 -20.14 6.46
CA GLU A 228 -0.48 -21.36 6.43
C GLU A 228 -1.97 -21.10 6.18
N VAL A 229 -2.52 -20.01 6.74
CA VAL A 229 -3.91 -19.60 6.47
C VAL A 229 -4.14 -19.29 4.99
N PHE A 230 -3.10 -18.80 4.29
CA PHE A 230 -3.06 -18.61 2.84
C PHE A 230 -2.40 -19.78 2.09
N ASN A 231 -2.41 -20.98 2.69
CA ASN A 231 -1.93 -22.24 2.11
C ASN A 231 -0.45 -22.23 1.68
N ASN A 232 0.37 -21.37 2.26
CA ASN A 232 1.77 -21.15 1.87
C ASN A 232 1.93 -20.89 0.35
N ASP A 233 0.94 -20.24 -0.26
CA ASP A 233 0.87 -20.05 -1.70
C ASP A 233 1.18 -18.59 -2.08
N ARG A 234 2.28 -18.43 -2.83
CA ARG A 234 2.77 -17.14 -3.31
C ARG A 234 1.86 -16.46 -4.33
N TYR A 235 0.88 -17.17 -4.90
CA TYR A 235 0.08 -16.67 -6.02
C TYR A 235 -1.20 -15.94 -5.61
N HIS A 236 -1.36 -15.58 -4.34
CA HIS A 236 -2.42 -14.66 -3.90
C HIS A 236 -2.13 -13.21 -4.32
N LYS A 237 -3.18 -12.38 -4.44
CA LYS A 237 -3.06 -10.92 -4.68
C LYS A 237 -2.10 -10.25 -3.70
N VAL A 238 -2.07 -10.72 -2.46
CA VAL A 238 -1.10 -10.36 -1.44
C VAL A 238 -0.31 -11.62 -1.10
N ASN A 239 0.97 -11.62 -1.44
CA ASN A 239 1.86 -12.73 -1.19
C ASN A 239 2.64 -12.51 0.12
N PHE A 240 2.28 -13.30 1.14
CA PHE A 240 2.96 -13.32 2.44
C PHE A 240 4.22 -14.19 2.46
N GLU A 241 4.40 -15.09 1.49
CA GLU A 241 5.61 -15.93 1.35
C GLU A 241 6.86 -15.08 1.07
N ALA A 242 6.68 -13.92 0.43
CA ALA A 242 7.74 -12.97 0.13
C ALA A 242 8.53 -12.55 1.40
N TYR A 243 7.90 -12.59 2.58
CA TYR A 243 8.54 -12.21 3.83
C TYR A 243 9.73 -13.09 4.19
N SER A 244 9.60 -14.41 3.96
CA SER A 244 10.64 -15.40 4.30
C SER A 244 11.95 -15.16 3.53
N ARG A 245 11.84 -14.67 2.29
CA ARG A 245 12.98 -14.46 1.38
C ARG A 245 13.46 -13.01 1.35
N HIS A 246 12.54 -12.06 1.33
CA HIS A 246 12.83 -10.65 1.03
C HIS A 246 12.52 -9.71 2.21
N ARG A 247 11.92 -10.21 3.29
CA ARG A 247 11.42 -9.39 4.41
C ARG A 247 10.41 -8.32 3.97
N THR A 248 9.70 -8.57 2.87
CA THR A 248 8.68 -7.70 2.30
C THR A 248 7.31 -8.39 2.29
N VAL A 249 6.26 -7.61 2.04
CA VAL A 249 5.00 -8.11 1.51
C VAL A 249 4.92 -7.77 0.03
N GLU A 250 4.52 -8.72 -0.80
CA GLU A 250 4.39 -8.52 -2.24
C GLU A 250 2.91 -8.36 -2.64
N PHE A 251 2.61 -7.34 -3.43
CA PHE A 251 1.30 -7.10 -4.02
C PHE A 251 1.33 -7.39 -5.50
N ARG A 252 0.55 -8.40 -5.91
CA ARG A 252 0.56 -8.98 -7.26
C ARG A 252 -0.65 -8.56 -8.10
N GLN A 253 -1.58 -7.76 -7.56
CA GLN A 253 -2.88 -7.54 -8.22
C GLN A 253 -2.86 -6.59 -9.42
N HIS A 254 -1.89 -5.70 -9.54
CA HIS A 254 -1.92 -4.71 -10.61
C HIS A 254 -1.60 -5.35 -11.98
N SER A 255 -2.30 -4.91 -13.03
CA SER A 255 -2.04 -5.34 -14.40
C SER A 255 -0.68 -4.85 -14.88
N GLY A 256 -0.07 -5.55 -15.85
CA GLY A 256 1.07 -5.04 -16.59
C GLY A 256 0.84 -3.59 -17.04
N THR A 257 1.82 -2.73 -16.81
CA THR A 257 1.79 -1.33 -17.21
C THR A 257 3.21 -0.82 -17.36
N THR A 258 3.41 0.15 -18.26
CA THR A 258 4.62 0.97 -18.37
C THR A 258 4.34 2.44 -18.03
N ASN A 259 3.08 2.76 -17.67
CA ASN A 259 2.64 4.10 -17.36
C ASN A 259 2.94 4.49 -15.91
N PHE A 260 3.81 5.48 -15.72
CA PHE A 260 4.24 5.97 -14.41
C PHE A 260 3.07 6.37 -13.51
N THR A 261 2.10 7.15 -14.01
CA THR A 261 0.96 7.61 -13.21
C THR A 261 0.15 6.45 -12.60
N LYS A 262 -0.04 5.34 -13.33
CA LYS A 262 -0.71 4.14 -12.78
C LYS A 262 0.13 3.49 -11.70
N MET A 263 1.44 3.33 -11.94
CA MET A 263 2.36 2.72 -10.96
C MET A 263 2.45 3.55 -9.69
N GLU A 264 2.65 4.86 -9.81
CA GLU A 264 2.75 5.79 -8.69
C GLU A 264 1.49 5.75 -7.83
N ASN A 265 0.31 5.88 -8.43
CA ASN A 265 -0.95 5.84 -7.67
C ASN A 265 -1.13 4.49 -6.96
N TRP A 266 -0.74 3.38 -7.59
CA TRP A 266 -0.80 2.06 -6.97
C TRP A 266 0.19 1.93 -5.80
N ILE A 267 1.46 2.34 -5.97
CA ILE A 267 2.47 2.32 -4.92
C ILE A 267 2.02 3.18 -3.73
N ARG A 268 1.51 4.40 -3.98
CA ARG A 268 1.01 5.28 -2.92
C ARG A 268 -0.23 4.71 -2.22
N PHE A 269 -1.13 4.04 -2.95
CA PHE A 269 -2.25 3.32 -2.36
C PHE A 269 -1.77 2.23 -1.38
N LEU A 270 -0.78 1.43 -1.79
CA LEU A 270 -0.20 0.38 -0.96
C LEU A 270 0.54 0.95 0.27
N ASN A 271 1.25 2.06 0.10
CA ASN A 271 1.86 2.81 1.20
C ASN A 271 0.83 3.25 2.24
N GLY A 272 -0.27 3.86 1.78
CA GLY A 272 -1.37 4.29 2.64
C GLY A 272 -2.01 3.12 3.39
N LEU A 273 -2.26 2.02 2.68
CA LEU A 273 -2.83 0.79 3.23
C LEU A 273 -1.92 0.19 4.32
N ILE A 274 -0.61 0.06 4.06
CA ILE A 274 0.36 -0.46 5.05
C ILE A 274 0.47 0.47 6.26
N THR A 275 0.51 1.79 6.02
CA THR A 275 0.62 2.78 7.09
C THR A 275 -0.60 2.70 8.01
N PHE A 276 -1.80 2.54 7.43
CA PHE A 276 -3.02 2.28 8.19
C PHE A 276 -2.97 0.95 8.95
N ALA A 277 -2.49 -0.12 8.30
CA ALA A 277 -2.40 -1.47 8.89
C ALA A 277 -1.54 -1.54 10.15
N LYS A 278 -0.55 -0.65 10.31
CA LYS A 278 0.26 -0.53 11.55
C LYS A 278 -0.58 -0.14 12.79
N ARG A 279 -1.83 0.29 12.58
CA ARG A 279 -2.72 0.82 13.63
C ARG A 279 -4.01 0.05 13.74
N SER A 280 -4.65 -0.28 12.62
CA SER A 280 -5.94 -0.97 12.61
C SER A 280 -6.21 -1.68 11.28
N SER A 281 -7.28 -2.46 11.23
CA SER A 281 -7.84 -3.01 10.00
C SER A 281 -9.08 -2.23 9.56
N LEU A 282 -9.30 -2.08 8.26
CA LEU A 282 -10.54 -1.48 7.76
C LEU A 282 -11.69 -2.49 7.78
N PRO A 283 -12.95 -2.06 8.00
CA PRO A 283 -14.11 -2.92 7.93
C PRO A 283 -14.45 -3.31 6.48
N SER A 284 -15.25 -4.37 6.32
CA SER A 284 -15.83 -4.75 5.04
C SER A 284 -16.73 -3.65 4.44
N ARG A 285 -16.94 -3.69 3.11
CA ARG A 285 -17.85 -2.79 2.36
C ARG A 285 -17.50 -1.30 2.41
N MET A 286 -16.22 -0.98 2.59
CA MET A 286 -15.74 0.40 2.48
C MET A 286 -15.81 0.91 1.03
N THR A 287 -16.15 2.18 0.87
CA THR A 287 -16.13 2.87 -0.43
C THR A 287 -14.80 3.61 -0.62
N LEU A 288 -14.49 3.98 -1.86
CA LEU A 288 -13.30 4.77 -2.19
C LEU A 288 -13.25 6.09 -1.41
N GLU A 289 -14.40 6.75 -1.23
CA GLU A 289 -14.52 7.99 -0.45
C GLU A 289 -14.22 7.79 1.04
N GLY A 290 -14.53 6.59 1.55
CA GLY A 290 -14.27 6.20 2.93
C GLY A 290 -12.82 5.82 3.22
N LEU A 291 -11.97 5.65 2.19
CA LEU A 291 -10.55 5.37 2.39
C LEU A 291 -9.84 6.60 2.97
N PRO A 292 -9.26 6.49 4.17
CA PRO A 292 -8.75 7.64 4.90
C PRO A 292 -7.30 8.00 4.53
N PHE A 293 -6.61 7.12 3.81
CA PHE A 293 -5.23 7.30 3.35
C PHE A 293 -5.13 7.75 1.88
N LEU A 294 -6.26 8.11 1.27
CA LEU A 294 -6.29 8.68 -0.09
C LEU A 294 -6.71 10.14 -0.05
N ASP A 295 -5.97 10.98 -0.76
CA ASP A 295 -6.38 12.36 -0.99
C ASP A 295 -7.47 12.47 -2.09
N GLY A 296 -7.99 13.67 -2.31
CA GLY A 296 -9.03 13.92 -3.32
C GLY A 296 -8.59 13.59 -4.75
N LYS A 297 -7.31 13.78 -5.08
CA LYS A 297 -6.75 13.51 -6.42
C LYS A 297 -6.63 12.01 -6.67
N GLN A 298 -6.16 11.25 -5.69
CA GLN A 298 -6.08 9.79 -5.75
C GLN A 298 -7.48 9.17 -5.81
N LYS A 299 -8.43 9.66 -5.00
CA LYS A 299 -9.84 9.23 -5.07
C LYS A 299 -10.42 9.49 -6.47
N LEU A 300 -10.18 10.67 -7.04
CA LEU A 300 -10.62 10.97 -8.40
C LEU A 300 -9.96 10.02 -9.43
N PHE A 301 -8.65 9.76 -9.32
CA PHE A 301 -7.93 8.86 -10.20
C PHE A 301 -8.54 7.45 -10.22
N PHE A 302 -8.71 6.83 -9.05
CA PHE A 302 -9.28 5.48 -8.96
C PHE A 302 -10.74 5.45 -9.41
N LYS A 303 -11.53 6.49 -9.11
CA LYS A 303 -12.92 6.62 -9.58
C LYS A 303 -13.01 6.66 -11.11
N LEU A 304 -12.15 7.44 -11.78
CA LEU A 304 -12.10 7.49 -13.24
C LEU A 304 -11.60 6.17 -13.84
N ARG A 305 -10.65 5.52 -13.18
CA ARG A 305 -10.16 4.20 -13.59
C ARG A 305 -11.24 3.13 -13.51
N THR A 306 -12.04 3.11 -12.45
CA THR A 306 -13.21 2.21 -12.33
C THR A 306 -14.20 2.43 -13.47
N LYS A 307 -14.52 3.69 -13.80
CA LYS A 307 -15.41 3.99 -14.93
C LYS A 307 -14.84 3.49 -16.26
N LYS A 308 -13.53 3.68 -16.50
CA LYS A 308 -12.86 3.22 -17.73
C LYS A 308 -12.90 1.70 -17.91
N LEU A 309 -12.95 0.93 -16.82
CA LEU A 309 -12.95 -0.53 -16.83
C LEU A 309 -14.36 -1.17 -16.72
N ALA A 310 -15.39 -0.33 -16.61
CA ALA A 310 -16.79 -0.77 -16.58
C ALA A 310 -17.42 -0.84 -17.99
N VAL A 311 -16.72 -0.31 -18.99
CA VAL A 311 -17.05 -0.39 -20.42
C VAL A 311 -16.38 -1.63 -21.00
#